data_AF-A0A7V7ML48-F1
#
_entry.id   AF-A0A7V7ML48-F1
#
_cell.length_a   1.000
_cell.length_b   1.000
_cell.length_c   1.000
_cell.angle_alpha   90.00
_cell.angle_beta   90.00
_cell.angle_gamma   90.00
#
_symmetry.space_group_name_H-M   'P 1'
#
loop_
_entity.id
_entity.type
_entity.pdbx_description
1 polymer ?
#
loop_
_entity_poly.entity_id
_entity_poly.type
_entity_poly.pdbx_seq_one_letter_code
_entity_poly.pdbx_strand_id
1 'polypeptide(L)'
;MRRLFPVPSVLLPCVALLGACAAPSGHRPVVEPLAAPVAAPPGHLSLSQRIQWWEDRLNSYVPEDFTEANMNLGDLYLEARQPEQARLAYRSALNGPLSQTEAGHAKAGIGRSYLMEGIPELSVSYLSDALLVLQGPEREENEALMQFASTGRILSQDPVLLARLQPFLPQDAIIEEAPKVESATFASVTRSRWRPASIKSNTVPMEAPWRLTVHHSAEPFSAEALPATLAEVRRIQKTHQNERGWADIGYHFLIDRAGRVVEGRPLSYQGSHAFRDNNRGNIGICLLGNFVSHPQDGARYAQAQSPSAAQYRALENLTQQLRRHFGISRKEIHYHAEFRSTECPGPALKAWVKRQWSLGS
;
A
#
# COMPACT_ATOMS: atom_id res chain seq x y z
N MET A 1 85.52 -3.87 -29.34
CA MET A 1 86.33 -2.66 -29.05
C MET A 1 85.96 -2.16 -27.66
N ARG A 2 86.97 -2.05 -26.76
CA ARG A 2 87.13 -1.19 -25.55
C ARG A 2 85.88 -0.71 -24.78
N ARG A 3 85.77 -0.69 -23.44
CA ARG A 3 86.65 -0.91 -22.26
C ARG A 3 85.74 -0.77 -21.00
N LEU A 4 85.80 -1.67 -20.01
CA LEU A 4 86.35 -1.51 -18.63
C LEU A 4 85.29 -1.41 -17.49
N PHE A 5 85.47 -2.29 -16.49
CA PHE A 5 84.91 -2.40 -15.12
C PHE A 5 85.46 -1.30 -14.16
N PRO A 6 85.26 -1.28 -12.80
CA PRO A 6 84.22 -1.76 -11.84
C PRO A 6 83.80 -0.72 -10.71
N VAL A 7 82.98 -1.19 -9.75
CA VAL A 7 82.48 -0.69 -8.41
C VAL A 7 83.51 0.05 -7.51
N PRO A 8 83.18 0.86 -6.45
CA PRO A 8 82.54 0.40 -5.18
C PRO A 8 81.64 1.40 -4.38
N SER A 9 81.03 0.84 -3.33
CA SER A 9 80.19 1.44 -2.28
C SER A 9 80.90 2.41 -1.32
N VAL A 10 80.17 3.40 -0.78
CA VAL A 10 80.53 4.14 0.46
C VAL A 10 79.28 4.36 1.32
N LEU A 11 79.40 4.05 2.61
CA LEU A 11 78.41 4.20 3.69
C LEU A 11 78.55 5.56 4.41
N LEU A 12 77.39 6.16 4.74
CA LEU A 12 77.05 7.10 5.85
C LEU A 12 77.80 8.47 5.97
N PRO A 13 77.24 9.52 6.64
CA PRO A 13 76.22 9.49 7.71
C PRO A 13 75.06 10.51 7.61
N CYS A 14 74.08 10.30 8.50
CA CYS A 14 73.03 11.23 8.89
C CYS A 14 73.57 12.63 9.24
N VAL A 15 72.94 13.68 8.69
CA VAL A 15 72.86 14.99 9.33
C VAL A 15 71.40 15.43 9.28
N ALA A 16 70.75 15.39 10.43
CA ALA A 16 69.45 16.01 10.64
C ALA A 16 69.65 17.53 10.69
N LEU A 17 69.18 18.22 9.65
CA LEU A 17 69.00 19.67 9.66
C LEU A 17 67.51 19.95 9.90
N LEU A 18 67.22 20.35 11.13
CA LEU A 18 65.95 20.95 11.56
C LEU A 18 65.77 22.29 10.83
N GLY A 19 65.23 22.24 9.62
CA GLY A 19 64.67 23.39 8.93
C GLY A 19 63.25 23.65 9.45
N ALA A 20 63.11 24.63 10.34
CA ALA A 20 61.83 25.17 10.75
C ALA A 20 61.19 25.92 9.57
N CYS A 21 60.39 25.21 8.75
CA CYS A 21 59.46 25.84 7.84
C CYS A 21 58.19 26.18 8.61
N ALA A 22 57.99 27.46 8.90
CA ALA A 22 56.71 27.99 9.35
C ALA A 22 55.65 27.65 8.28
N ALA A 23 54.72 26.77 8.63
CA ALA A 23 53.53 26.53 7.83
C ALA A 23 52.72 27.83 7.76
N PRO A 24 52.20 28.22 6.58
CA PRO A 24 51.27 29.33 6.50
C PRO A 24 50.08 28.99 7.41
N SER A 25 49.65 29.96 8.21
CA SER A 25 48.41 29.88 8.98
C SER A 25 47.25 29.73 7.99
N GLY A 26 46.96 28.51 7.58
CA GLY A 26 45.75 28.21 6.85
C GLY A 26 44.60 28.59 7.76
N HIS A 27 43.91 29.69 7.44
CA HIS A 27 42.53 29.84 7.84
C HIS A 27 41.83 28.57 7.35
N ARG A 28 41.60 27.63 8.28
CA ARG A 28 40.55 26.63 8.07
C ARG A 28 39.31 27.46 7.75
N PRO A 29 38.61 27.22 6.62
CA PRO A 29 37.30 27.81 6.44
C PRO A 29 36.53 27.46 7.71
N VAL A 30 36.04 28.50 8.39
CA VAL A 30 35.04 28.31 9.44
C VAL A 30 33.92 27.58 8.73
N VAL A 31 33.81 26.28 8.97
CA VAL A 31 32.64 25.53 8.55
C VAL A 31 31.54 26.17 9.37
N GLU A 32 30.73 27.01 8.73
CA GLU A 32 29.51 27.52 9.36
C GLU A 32 28.78 26.31 9.94
N PRO A 33 28.31 26.38 11.19
CA PRO A 33 27.50 25.30 11.73
C PRO A 33 26.36 25.07 10.75
N LEU A 34 26.16 23.80 10.36
CA LEU A 34 25.00 23.39 9.57
C LEU A 34 23.77 24.10 10.13
N ALA A 35 23.05 24.83 9.29
CA ALA A 35 21.82 25.51 9.67
C ALA A 35 20.95 24.50 10.44
N ALA A 36 20.41 24.92 11.58
CA ALA A 36 19.52 24.06 12.35
C ALA A 36 18.36 23.63 11.43
N PRO A 37 17.97 22.35 11.42
CA PRO A 37 16.91 21.87 10.54
C PRO A 37 15.66 22.71 10.73
N VAL A 38 14.92 22.90 9.64
CA VAL A 38 13.61 23.54 9.57
C VAL A 38 12.76 23.15 10.78
N ALA A 39 12.65 24.04 11.76
CA ALA A 39 11.90 23.78 12.99
C ALA A 39 10.42 24.04 12.73
N ALA A 40 9.54 23.08 13.05
CA ALA A 40 8.11 23.33 13.00
C ALA A 40 7.71 24.44 14.01
N PRO A 41 6.70 25.26 13.70
CA PRO A 41 6.18 26.24 14.65
C PRO A 41 5.66 25.52 15.91
N PRO A 42 5.77 26.14 17.10
CA PRO A 42 5.27 25.53 18.33
C PRO A 42 3.81 25.09 18.23
N GLY A 43 3.50 23.85 18.61
CA GLY A 43 2.18 23.25 18.41
C GLY A 43 1.02 23.89 19.20
N HIS A 44 1.30 24.78 20.15
CA HIS A 44 0.28 25.54 20.88
C HIS A 44 -0.18 26.82 20.15
N LEU A 45 0.51 27.22 19.07
CA LEU A 45 0.13 28.38 18.27
C LEU A 45 -1.15 28.09 17.49
N SER A 46 -2.01 29.09 17.40
CA SER A 46 -3.17 29.06 16.50
C SER A 46 -2.74 28.95 15.04
N LEU A 47 -3.65 28.55 14.14
CA LEU A 47 -3.37 28.43 12.70
C LEU A 47 -2.79 29.73 12.10
N SER A 48 -3.39 30.88 12.38
CA SER A 48 -2.88 32.18 11.91
C SER A 48 -1.49 32.51 12.48
N GLN A 49 -1.22 32.17 13.75
CA GLN A 49 0.10 32.37 14.35
C GLN A 49 1.15 31.42 13.76
N ARG A 50 0.78 30.20 13.37
CA ARG A 50 1.68 29.25 12.68
C ARG A 50 2.01 29.72 11.26
N ILE A 51 1.03 30.28 10.55
CA ILE A 51 1.25 30.91 9.23
C ILE A 51 2.21 32.08 9.37
N GLN A 52 1.91 33.04 10.26
CA GLN A 52 2.77 34.20 10.50
C GLN A 52 4.20 33.79 10.89
N TRP A 53 4.33 32.73 11.72
CA TRP A 53 5.63 32.21 12.14
C TRP A 53 6.50 31.79 10.95
N TRP A 54 5.91 31.16 9.93
CA TRP A 54 6.61 30.79 8.69
C TRP A 54 6.89 32.00 7.81
N GLU A 55 5.90 32.88 7.61
CA GLU A 55 6.04 34.08 6.78
C GLU A 55 7.20 34.98 7.24
N ASP A 56 7.31 35.20 8.56
CA ASP A 56 8.36 36.02 9.17
C ASP A 56 9.77 35.46 8.92
N ARG A 57 9.89 34.15 8.70
CA ARG A 57 11.16 33.43 8.57
C ARG A 57 11.49 33.05 7.14
N LEU A 58 10.52 33.10 6.22
CA LEU A 58 10.64 32.52 4.89
C LEU A 58 11.87 33.04 4.12
N ASN A 59 12.12 34.34 4.17
CA ASN A 59 13.23 34.99 3.48
C ASN A 59 14.60 34.79 4.16
N SER A 60 14.63 34.16 5.34
CA SER A 60 15.88 33.88 6.08
C SER A 60 16.43 32.48 5.82
N TYR A 61 15.67 31.61 5.15
CA TYR A 61 16.07 30.23 4.86
C TYR A 61 16.96 30.13 3.62
N VAL A 62 17.90 29.19 3.66
CA VAL A 62 18.67 28.76 2.49
C VAL A 62 17.77 28.02 1.49
N PRO A 63 18.13 27.89 0.20
CA PRO A 63 17.25 27.30 -0.82
C PRO A 63 16.66 25.93 -0.47
N GLU A 64 17.44 25.07 0.19
CA GLU A 64 17.01 23.74 0.65
C GLU A 64 15.88 23.84 1.68
N ASP A 65 16.05 24.67 2.71
CA ASP A 65 15.08 24.90 3.79
C ASP A 65 13.88 25.76 3.33
N PHE A 66 14.11 26.68 2.38
CA PHE A 66 13.09 27.54 1.79
C PHE A 66 12.01 26.71 1.10
N THR A 67 12.41 25.61 0.47
CA THR A 67 11.52 24.72 -0.25
C THR A 67 10.58 23.98 0.70
N GLU A 68 11.13 23.38 1.76
CA GLU A 68 10.36 22.71 2.81
C GLU A 68 9.46 23.70 3.56
N ALA A 69 9.95 24.91 3.87
CA ALA A 69 9.17 25.97 4.49
C ALA A 69 7.94 26.36 3.65
N ASN A 70 8.11 26.49 2.33
CA ASN A 70 7.00 26.77 1.41
C ASN A 70 6.01 25.60 1.30
N MET A 71 6.47 24.35 1.36
CA MET A 71 5.59 23.17 1.41
C MET A 71 4.68 23.22 2.65
N ASN A 72 5.29 23.39 3.83
CA ASN A 72 4.58 23.48 5.10
C ASN A 72 3.62 24.68 5.15
N LEU A 73 4.05 25.83 4.61
CA LEU A 73 3.22 27.02 4.53
C LEU A 73 2.02 26.82 3.59
N GLY A 74 2.21 26.10 2.47
CA GLY A 74 1.13 25.69 1.57
C GLY A 74 0.05 24.87 2.26
N ASP A 75 0.44 23.87 3.07
CA ASP A 75 -0.48 23.03 3.83
C ASP A 75 -1.30 23.85 4.85
N LEU A 76 -0.64 24.75 5.57
CA LEU A 76 -1.32 25.64 6.52
C LEU A 76 -2.30 26.59 5.83
N TYR A 77 -1.97 27.07 4.63
CA TYR A 77 -2.89 27.89 3.85
C TYR A 77 -4.11 27.10 3.36
N LEU A 78 -3.95 25.83 2.97
CA LEU A 78 -5.10 24.97 2.68
C LEU A 78 -5.96 24.77 3.93
N GLU A 79 -5.37 24.49 5.10
CA GLU A 79 -6.08 24.37 6.38
C GLU A 79 -6.85 25.66 6.71
N ALA A 80 -6.26 26.82 6.42
CA ALA A 80 -6.85 28.14 6.65
C ALA A 80 -7.89 28.56 5.60
N ARG A 81 -8.17 27.71 4.60
CA ARG A 81 -9.01 28.02 3.43
C ARG A 81 -8.55 29.27 2.68
N GLN A 82 -7.25 29.39 2.49
CA GLN A 82 -6.57 30.44 1.71
C GLN A 82 -5.95 29.83 0.44
N PRO A 83 -6.76 29.41 -0.54
CA PRO A 83 -6.31 28.61 -1.68
C PRO A 83 -5.31 29.35 -2.59
N GLU A 84 -5.48 30.66 -2.79
CA GLU A 84 -4.54 31.44 -3.61
C GLU A 84 -3.14 31.46 -2.99
N GLN A 85 -3.05 31.77 -1.69
CA GLN A 85 -1.80 31.78 -0.95
C GLN A 85 -1.16 30.38 -0.93
N ALA A 86 -1.96 29.33 -0.74
CA ALA A 86 -1.49 27.95 -0.82
C ALA A 86 -0.81 27.65 -2.17
N ARG A 87 -1.43 28.03 -3.29
CA ARG A 87 -0.82 27.85 -4.63
C ARG A 87 0.49 28.57 -4.79
N LEU A 88 0.56 29.81 -4.32
CA LEU A 88 1.79 30.61 -4.43
C LEU A 88 2.93 29.98 -3.63
N ALA A 89 2.63 29.44 -2.44
CA ALA A 89 3.60 28.71 -1.63
C ALA A 89 4.07 27.43 -2.35
N TYR A 90 3.16 26.56 -2.81
CA TYR A 90 3.56 25.34 -3.53
C TYR A 90 4.30 25.61 -4.85
N ARG A 91 3.93 26.67 -5.58
CA ARG A 91 4.67 27.09 -6.79
C ARG A 91 6.08 27.57 -6.46
N SER A 92 6.24 28.28 -5.34
CA SER A 92 7.55 28.68 -4.84
C SER A 92 8.38 27.45 -4.46
N ALA A 93 7.78 26.45 -3.79
CA ALA A 93 8.44 25.19 -3.46
C ALA A 93 8.89 24.40 -4.71
N LEU A 94 8.05 24.34 -5.75
CA LEU A 94 8.39 23.65 -7.02
C LEU A 94 9.58 24.24 -7.77
N ASN A 95 10.01 25.47 -7.45
CA ASN A 95 11.23 26.08 -8.01
C ASN A 95 12.51 25.67 -7.26
N GLY A 96 12.38 24.99 -6.13
CA GLY A 96 13.49 24.52 -5.31
C GLY A 96 13.75 23.02 -5.42
N PRO A 97 14.74 22.49 -4.68
CA PRO A 97 15.07 21.06 -4.69
C PRO A 97 13.99 20.23 -3.99
N LEU A 98 13.25 19.43 -4.75
CA LEU A 98 12.26 18.48 -4.25
C LEU A 98 12.55 17.05 -4.74
N SER A 99 12.29 16.05 -3.90
CA SER A 99 12.12 14.68 -4.37
C SER A 99 10.89 14.56 -5.28
N GLN A 100 10.81 13.46 -6.04
CA GLN A 100 9.66 13.22 -6.91
C GLN A 100 8.34 13.18 -6.11
N THR A 101 8.35 12.56 -4.92
CA THR A 101 7.17 12.47 -4.07
C THR A 101 6.76 13.84 -3.54
N GLU A 102 7.69 14.65 -3.03
CA GLU A 102 7.39 16.00 -2.52
C GLU A 102 6.89 16.93 -3.63
N ALA A 103 7.45 16.84 -4.84
CA ALA A 103 6.90 17.52 -6.01
C ALA A 103 5.47 17.05 -6.33
N GLY A 104 5.17 15.77 -6.14
CA GLY A 104 3.81 15.22 -6.22
C GLY A 104 2.86 15.85 -5.20
N HIS A 105 3.29 15.98 -3.94
CA HIS A 105 2.52 16.66 -2.90
C HIS A 105 2.26 18.13 -3.22
N ALA A 106 3.27 18.87 -3.68
CA ALA A 106 3.13 20.26 -4.06
C ALA A 106 2.09 20.42 -5.19
N LYS A 107 2.15 19.55 -6.19
CA LYS A 107 1.17 19.51 -7.29
C LYS A 107 -0.24 19.15 -6.78
N ALA A 108 -0.37 18.16 -5.90
CA ALA A 108 -1.66 17.83 -5.29
C ALA A 108 -2.24 19.02 -4.51
N GLY A 109 -1.41 19.74 -3.76
CA GLY A 109 -1.77 20.98 -3.06
C GLY A 109 -2.27 22.08 -4.01
N ILE A 110 -1.59 22.29 -5.14
CA ILE A 110 -2.06 23.20 -6.20
C ILE A 110 -3.39 22.73 -6.78
N GLY A 111 -3.56 21.44 -7.04
CA GLY A 111 -4.84 20.89 -7.49
C GLY A 111 -5.98 21.15 -6.49
N ARG A 112 -5.75 20.84 -5.21
CA ARG A 112 -6.71 21.05 -4.11
C ARG A 112 -7.16 22.50 -4.01
N SER A 113 -6.23 23.44 -4.08
CA SER A 113 -6.57 24.86 -4.00
C SER A 113 -7.46 25.35 -5.17
N TYR A 114 -7.27 24.85 -6.39
CA TYR A 114 -8.17 25.15 -7.51
C TYR A 114 -9.57 24.58 -7.29
N LEU A 115 -9.66 23.38 -6.72
CA LEU A 115 -10.95 22.80 -6.34
C LEU A 115 -11.66 23.60 -5.26
N MET A 116 -10.94 24.10 -4.26
CA MET A 116 -11.52 24.95 -3.20
C MET A 116 -12.12 26.26 -3.72
N GLU A 117 -11.61 26.76 -4.84
CA GLU A 117 -12.15 27.95 -5.52
C GLU A 117 -13.23 27.62 -6.55
N GLY A 118 -13.57 26.34 -6.73
CA GLY A 118 -14.55 25.91 -7.73
C GLY A 118 -14.04 26.00 -9.18
N ILE A 119 -12.74 25.84 -9.41
CA ILE A 119 -12.09 25.88 -10.74
C ILE A 119 -11.50 24.51 -11.09
N PRO A 120 -12.32 23.45 -11.23
CA PRO A 120 -11.85 22.08 -11.38
C PRO A 120 -11.01 21.82 -12.64
N GLU A 121 -11.28 22.54 -13.73
CA GLU A 121 -10.55 22.42 -14.99
C GLU A 121 -9.05 22.73 -14.84
N LEU A 122 -8.70 23.63 -13.93
CA LEU A 122 -7.30 23.95 -13.62
C LEU A 122 -6.69 22.98 -12.61
N SER A 123 -7.49 22.19 -11.89
CA SER A 123 -6.98 21.19 -10.95
C SER A 123 -6.50 19.92 -11.64
N VAL A 124 -7.17 19.53 -12.74
CA VAL A 124 -6.99 18.24 -13.42
C VAL A 124 -5.53 17.90 -13.72
N SER A 125 -4.80 18.82 -14.34
CA SER A 125 -3.41 18.56 -14.75
C SER A 125 -2.50 18.33 -13.54
N TYR A 126 -2.65 19.15 -12.50
CA TYR A 126 -1.83 19.05 -11.28
C TYR A 126 -2.15 17.78 -10.49
N LEU A 127 -3.43 17.44 -10.33
CA LEU A 127 -3.84 16.20 -9.67
C LEU A 127 -3.36 14.98 -10.46
N SER A 128 -3.53 14.97 -11.78
CA SER A 128 -3.07 13.88 -12.65
C SER A 128 -1.55 13.68 -12.54
N ASP A 129 -0.77 14.75 -12.58
CA ASP A 129 0.68 14.68 -12.42
C ASP A 129 1.09 14.13 -11.05
N ALA A 130 0.39 14.51 -9.98
CA ALA A 130 0.66 14.02 -8.63
C ALA A 130 0.42 12.49 -8.51
N LEU A 131 -0.58 11.94 -9.21
CA LEU A 131 -0.89 10.50 -9.18
C LEU A 131 0.22 9.60 -9.73
N LEU A 132 1.15 10.15 -10.51
CA LEU A 132 2.29 9.40 -11.02
C LEU A 132 3.24 8.94 -9.91
N VAL A 133 3.27 9.67 -8.79
CA VAL A 133 4.27 9.49 -7.72
C VAL A 133 3.66 9.27 -6.34
N LEU A 134 2.46 9.80 -6.07
CA LEU A 134 1.78 9.61 -4.79
C LEU A 134 1.38 8.14 -4.55
N GLN A 135 1.40 7.74 -3.28
CA GLN A 135 1.00 6.40 -2.82
C GLN A 135 0.09 6.51 -1.59
N GLY A 136 -0.46 5.38 -1.15
CA GLY A 136 -1.21 5.30 0.11
C GLY A 136 -2.42 6.25 0.18
N PRO A 137 -2.73 6.80 1.38
CA PRO A 137 -3.88 7.67 1.60
C PRO A 137 -3.87 8.95 0.76
N GLU A 138 -2.71 9.52 0.48
CA GLU A 138 -2.60 10.76 -0.30
C GLU A 138 -2.95 10.52 -1.77
N ARG A 139 -2.55 9.36 -2.32
CA ARG A 139 -2.98 8.94 -3.65
C ARG A 139 -4.48 8.72 -3.70
N GLU A 140 -5.05 8.04 -2.71
CA GLU A 140 -6.49 7.78 -2.61
C GLU A 140 -7.29 9.09 -2.57
N GLU A 141 -6.86 10.05 -1.75
CA GLU A 141 -7.44 11.40 -1.72
C GLU A 141 -7.35 12.07 -3.09
N ASN A 142 -6.18 12.02 -3.71
CA ASN A 142 -5.93 12.67 -4.99
C ASN A 142 -6.70 12.02 -6.15
N GLU A 143 -6.94 10.71 -6.11
CA GLU A 143 -7.81 9.98 -7.05
C GLU A 143 -9.27 10.43 -6.90
N ALA A 144 -9.76 10.59 -5.67
CA ALA A 144 -11.11 11.07 -5.40
C ALA A 144 -11.30 12.54 -5.80
N LEU A 145 -10.31 13.40 -5.55
CA LEU A 145 -10.32 14.79 -6.01
C LEU A 145 -10.27 14.89 -7.53
N MET A 146 -9.52 14.01 -8.20
CA MET A 146 -9.47 13.94 -9.67
C MET A 146 -10.82 13.47 -10.24
N GLN A 147 -11.48 12.49 -9.61
CA GLN A 147 -12.84 12.10 -9.96
C GLN A 147 -13.81 13.28 -9.83
N PHE A 148 -13.74 14.00 -8.70
CA PHE A 148 -14.56 15.18 -8.47
C PHE A 148 -14.31 16.26 -9.53
N ALA A 149 -13.05 16.58 -9.81
CA ALA A 149 -12.68 17.56 -10.83
C ALA A 149 -13.25 17.21 -12.22
N SER A 150 -13.30 15.93 -12.55
CA SER A 150 -13.77 15.46 -13.86
C SER A 150 -15.28 15.34 -13.97
N THR A 151 -15.96 15.03 -12.86
CA THR A 151 -17.37 14.59 -12.88
C THR A 151 -18.33 15.46 -12.06
N GLY A 152 -17.79 16.38 -11.25
CA GLY A 152 -18.53 17.14 -10.25
C GLY A 152 -19.05 16.30 -9.08
N ARG A 153 -18.62 15.03 -8.96
CA ARG A 153 -19.13 14.08 -7.96
C ARG A 153 -17.99 13.29 -7.32
N ILE A 154 -18.12 13.04 -6.02
CA ILE A 154 -17.31 12.04 -5.32
C ILE A 154 -18.18 10.82 -5.10
N LEU A 155 -17.68 9.66 -5.53
CA LEU A 155 -18.34 8.38 -5.30
C LEU A 155 -17.49 7.57 -4.33
N SER A 156 -17.74 7.73 -3.03
CA SER A 156 -17.08 6.94 -1.99
C SER A 156 -18.06 6.58 -0.87
N GLN A 157 -17.84 5.42 -0.26
CA GLN A 157 -18.52 4.98 0.96
C GLN A 157 -17.58 4.99 2.17
N ASP A 158 -16.31 5.39 2.00
CA ASP A 158 -15.36 5.48 3.11
C ASP A 158 -15.53 6.81 3.85
N PRO A 159 -16.09 6.81 5.08
CA PRO A 159 -16.29 8.03 5.85
C PRO A 159 -14.97 8.70 6.25
N VAL A 160 -13.86 7.94 6.34
CA VAL A 160 -12.55 8.50 6.66
C VAL A 160 -12.01 9.28 5.47
N LEU A 161 -12.02 8.69 4.27
CA LEU A 161 -11.68 9.42 3.04
C LEU A 161 -12.57 10.65 2.85
N LEU A 162 -13.88 10.52 3.00
CA LEU A 162 -14.80 11.65 2.86
C LEU A 162 -14.49 12.78 3.84
N ALA A 163 -14.18 12.46 5.10
CA ALA A 163 -13.76 13.45 6.10
C ALA A 163 -12.44 14.15 5.71
N ARG A 164 -11.47 13.42 5.16
CA ARG A 164 -10.19 13.98 4.68
C ARG A 164 -10.37 14.88 3.45
N LEU A 165 -11.35 14.57 2.59
CA LEU A 165 -11.63 15.34 1.38
C LEU A 165 -12.39 16.63 1.64
N GLN A 166 -13.27 16.63 2.64
CA GLN A 166 -14.20 17.72 2.93
C GLN A 166 -13.58 19.13 2.94
N PRO A 167 -12.36 19.37 3.47
CA PRO A 167 -11.74 20.70 3.47
C PRO A 167 -11.43 21.23 2.06
N PHE A 168 -11.20 20.35 1.10
CA PHE A 168 -10.72 20.69 -0.25
C PHE A 168 -11.84 20.85 -1.29
N LEU A 169 -13.08 20.59 -0.89
CA LEU A 169 -14.23 20.66 -1.78
C LEU A 169 -14.93 22.02 -1.70
N PRO A 170 -15.56 22.47 -2.81
CA PRO A 170 -16.53 23.55 -2.78
C PRO A 170 -17.59 23.31 -1.69
N GLN A 171 -18.12 24.38 -1.09
CA GLN A 171 -19.16 24.24 -0.04
C GLN A 171 -20.44 23.57 -0.56
N ASP A 172 -20.71 23.69 -1.85
CA ASP A 172 -21.84 23.13 -2.59
C ASP A 172 -21.51 21.79 -3.28
N ALA A 173 -20.34 21.20 -3.01
CA ALA A 173 -19.96 19.93 -3.59
C ALA A 173 -20.97 18.82 -3.24
N ILE A 174 -21.50 18.17 -4.27
CA ILE A 174 -22.42 17.05 -4.11
C ILE A 174 -21.61 15.79 -3.83
N ILE A 175 -21.54 15.43 -2.55
CA ILE A 175 -21.06 14.10 -2.12
C ILE A 175 -22.25 13.16 -2.21
N GLU A 176 -22.38 12.46 -3.33
CA GLU A 176 -23.35 11.38 -3.46
C GLU A 176 -22.78 10.14 -2.76
N GLU A 177 -23.51 9.59 -1.78
CA GLU A 177 -23.25 8.21 -1.38
C GLU A 177 -23.35 7.34 -2.63
N ALA A 178 -22.24 6.72 -3.03
CA ALA A 178 -22.27 5.76 -4.12
C ALA A 178 -23.41 4.77 -3.83
N PRO A 179 -24.27 4.46 -4.83
CA PRO A 179 -25.50 3.71 -4.58
C PRO A 179 -25.20 2.51 -3.71
N LYS A 180 -25.96 2.37 -2.60
CA LYS A 180 -25.92 1.15 -1.79
C LYS A 180 -26.18 0.01 -2.74
N VAL A 181 -25.13 -0.74 -3.08
CA VAL A 181 -25.27 -2.03 -3.73
C VAL A 181 -26.06 -2.86 -2.72
N GLU A 182 -27.35 -3.06 -2.98
CA GLU A 182 -28.18 -3.98 -2.22
C GLU A 182 -27.41 -5.30 -2.11
N SER A 183 -27.09 -5.69 -0.87
CA SER A 183 -26.44 -6.93 -0.44
C SER A 183 -26.05 -7.89 -1.57
N ALA A 184 -24.93 -7.61 -2.24
CA ALA A 184 -24.22 -8.67 -2.93
C ALA A 184 -23.56 -9.50 -1.83
N THR A 185 -24.22 -10.54 -1.34
CA THR A 185 -23.52 -11.55 -0.54
C THR A 185 -22.37 -12.03 -1.44
N PHE A 186 -21.13 -11.74 -1.05
CA PHE A 186 -19.92 -12.15 -1.80
C PHE A 186 -19.93 -13.65 -2.14
N ALA A 187 -20.73 -14.44 -1.41
CA ALA A 187 -20.99 -15.85 -1.64
C ALA A 187 -22.36 -16.15 -2.23
N SER A 188 -22.38 -17.11 -3.16
CA SER A 188 -23.60 -17.77 -3.68
C SER A 188 -24.16 -18.86 -2.74
N VAL A 189 -23.36 -19.31 -1.76
CA VAL A 189 -23.74 -20.33 -0.78
C VAL A 189 -23.40 -19.81 0.61
N THR A 190 -24.43 -19.49 1.39
CA THR A 190 -24.27 -18.95 2.73
C THR A 190 -23.71 -19.96 3.72
N ARG A 191 -23.16 -19.47 4.84
CA ARG A 191 -22.56 -20.29 5.88
C ARG A 191 -23.55 -21.28 6.48
N SER A 192 -24.81 -20.88 6.67
CA SER A 192 -25.85 -21.74 7.23
C SER A 192 -26.16 -22.96 6.35
N ARG A 193 -25.98 -22.86 5.02
CA ARG A 193 -26.25 -23.95 4.07
C ARG A 193 -25.38 -25.19 4.31
N TRP A 194 -24.14 -25.03 4.74
CA TRP A 194 -23.25 -26.18 4.98
C TRP A 194 -23.30 -26.70 6.43
N ARG A 195 -24.12 -26.10 7.30
CA ARG A 195 -24.33 -26.52 8.71
C ARG A 195 -23.00 -26.64 9.48
N PRO A 196 -22.28 -25.53 9.68
CA PRO A 196 -21.02 -25.50 10.42
C PRO A 196 -21.16 -25.99 11.86
N ALA A 197 -20.09 -26.56 12.41
CA ALA A 197 -19.90 -26.59 13.85
C ALA A 197 -19.75 -25.16 14.41
N SER A 198 -20.07 -25.00 15.69
CA SER A 198 -19.93 -23.71 16.38
C SER A 198 -18.49 -23.18 16.31
N ILE A 199 -18.36 -21.87 16.20
CA ILE A 199 -17.07 -21.18 16.29
C ILE A 199 -16.58 -21.28 17.74
N LYS A 200 -15.33 -21.71 17.95
CA LYS A 200 -14.74 -21.79 19.30
C LYS A 200 -14.34 -20.40 19.80
N SER A 201 -14.15 -20.25 21.11
CA SER A 201 -13.92 -18.95 21.77
C SER A 201 -12.58 -18.27 21.47
N ASN A 202 -11.59 -18.97 20.91
CA ASN A 202 -10.26 -18.44 20.60
C ASN A 202 -10.21 -17.63 19.29
N THR A 203 -11.24 -16.82 19.03
CA THR A 203 -11.31 -15.91 17.88
C THR A 203 -10.59 -14.58 18.13
N VAL A 204 -10.14 -13.94 17.06
CA VAL A 204 -9.67 -12.55 17.08
C VAL A 204 -10.59 -11.72 16.17
N PRO A 205 -11.09 -10.54 16.60
CA PRO A 205 -11.87 -9.67 15.75
C PRO A 205 -11.10 -9.21 14.50
N MET A 206 -11.79 -9.14 13.36
CA MET A 206 -11.22 -8.67 12.10
C MET A 206 -11.04 -7.14 12.11
N GLU A 207 -9.88 -6.68 11.64
CA GLU A 207 -9.64 -5.27 11.31
C GLU A 207 -10.24 -4.93 9.95
N ALA A 208 -10.36 -3.64 9.61
CA ALA A 208 -10.79 -3.23 8.27
C ALA A 208 -9.96 -3.98 7.20
N PRO A 209 -10.60 -4.76 6.30
CA PRO A 209 -9.86 -5.54 5.32
C PRO A 209 -9.09 -4.65 4.35
N TRP A 210 -7.79 -4.88 4.22
CA TRP A 210 -6.91 -4.15 3.30
C TRP A 210 -6.13 -5.11 2.39
N ARG A 211 -6.27 -6.42 2.59
CA ARG A 211 -5.51 -7.46 1.89
C ARG A 211 -6.37 -8.66 1.51
N LEU A 212 -6.08 -9.28 0.37
CA LEU A 212 -6.63 -10.60 -0.02
C LEU A 212 -5.51 -11.62 -0.15
N THR A 213 -5.75 -12.89 0.22
CA THR A 213 -4.80 -13.97 -0.05
C THR A 213 -5.47 -15.18 -0.68
N VAL A 214 -4.93 -15.63 -1.82
CA VAL A 214 -5.42 -16.79 -2.56
C VAL A 214 -4.74 -18.08 -2.08
N HIS A 215 -5.55 -19.10 -1.85
CA HIS A 215 -5.18 -20.43 -1.38
C HIS A 215 -5.74 -21.52 -2.29
N HIS A 216 -5.21 -22.73 -2.13
CA HIS A 216 -5.90 -23.97 -2.50
C HIS A 216 -6.12 -24.86 -1.27
N SER A 217 -6.99 -25.86 -1.35
CA SER A 217 -7.20 -26.80 -0.24
C SER A 217 -6.10 -27.85 -0.10
N ALA A 218 -5.21 -27.97 -1.10
CA ALA A 218 -4.15 -28.98 -1.21
C ALA A 218 -4.66 -30.43 -1.26
N GLU A 219 -5.96 -30.59 -1.49
CA GLU A 219 -6.67 -31.88 -1.50
C GLU A 219 -7.40 -32.01 -2.83
N PRO A 220 -7.21 -33.09 -3.60
CA PRO A 220 -7.91 -33.28 -4.86
C PRO A 220 -9.42 -33.18 -4.66
N PHE A 221 -10.08 -32.40 -5.51
CA PHE A 221 -11.52 -32.18 -5.43
C PHE A 221 -12.07 -31.92 -6.83
N SER A 222 -12.72 -32.92 -7.41
CA SER A 222 -13.27 -32.88 -8.77
C SER A 222 -14.80 -32.88 -8.82
N ALA A 223 -15.48 -33.05 -7.67
CA ALA A 223 -16.93 -33.08 -7.60
C ALA A 223 -17.55 -31.70 -7.85
N GLU A 224 -18.62 -31.64 -8.64
CA GLU A 224 -19.35 -30.41 -8.95
C GLU A 224 -20.71 -30.31 -8.26
N ALA A 225 -21.21 -31.41 -7.70
CA ALA A 225 -22.48 -31.44 -6.99
C ALA A 225 -22.40 -30.68 -5.65
N LEU A 226 -23.39 -29.82 -5.36
CA LEU A 226 -23.41 -29.01 -4.13
C LEU A 226 -23.22 -29.84 -2.86
N PRO A 227 -23.91 -30.99 -2.67
CA PRO A 227 -23.75 -31.77 -1.45
C PRO A 227 -22.31 -32.21 -1.18
N ALA A 228 -21.53 -32.52 -2.24
CA ALA A 228 -20.13 -32.89 -2.11
C ALA A 228 -19.28 -31.68 -1.68
N THR A 229 -19.52 -30.49 -2.23
CA THR A 229 -18.90 -29.24 -1.77
C THR A 229 -19.18 -29.00 -0.30
N LEU A 230 -20.45 -29.08 0.14
CA LEU A 230 -20.80 -28.82 1.54
C LEU A 230 -20.15 -29.83 2.49
N ALA A 231 -20.03 -31.09 2.07
CA ALA A 231 -19.34 -32.13 2.83
C ALA A 231 -17.83 -31.84 2.96
N GLU A 232 -17.19 -31.41 1.88
CA GLU A 232 -15.78 -31.05 1.89
C GLU A 232 -15.49 -29.82 2.75
N VAL A 233 -16.30 -28.77 2.66
CA VAL A 233 -16.18 -27.58 3.52
C VAL A 233 -16.31 -27.96 5.01
N ARG A 234 -17.27 -28.84 5.36
CA ARG A 234 -17.38 -29.38 6.72
C ARG A 234 -16.14 -30.17 7.14
N ARG A 235 -15.57 -31.00 6.25
CA ARG A 235 -14.35 -31.77 6.52
C ARG A 235 -13.18 -30.83 6.83
N ILE A 236 -12.98 -29.78 6.02
CA ILE A 236 -11.94 -28.77 6.24
C ILE A 236 -12.15 -28.07 7.60
N GLN A 237 -13.38 -27.65 7.92
CA GLN A 237 -13.68 -27.07 9.24
C GLN A 237 -13.29 -28.02 10.37
N LYS A 238 -13.71 -29.30 10.28
CA LYS A 238 -13.42 -30.31 11.28
C LYS A 238 -11.92 -30.49 11.50
N THR A 239 -11.14 -30.63 10.43
CA THR A 239 -9.67 -30.75 10.52
C THR A 239 -9.04 -29.49 11.12
N HIS A 240 -9.46 -28.30 10.69
CA HIS A 240 -8.93 -27.05 11.25
C HIS A 240 -9.24 -26.89 12.75
N GLN A 241 -10.45 -27.26 13.18
CA GLN A 241 -10.83 -27.15 14.58
C GLN A 241 -10.21 -28.25 15.45
N ASN A 242 -10.19 -29.49 14.98
CA ASN A 242 -9.83 -30.64 15.81
C ASN A 242 -8.34 -30.96 15.77
N GLU A 243 -7.70 -30.83 14.61
CA GLU A 243 -6.28 -31.18 14.44
C GLU A 243 -5.38 -29.95 14.62
N ARG A 244 -5.85 -28.76 14.19
CA ARG A 244 -5.05 -27.51 14.28
C ARG A 244 -5.43 -26.59 15.44
N GLY A 245 -6.49 -26.91 16.18
CA GLY A 245 -6.95 -26.13 17.33
C GLY A 245 -7.52 -24.75 16.99
N TRP A 246 -7.85 -24.49 15.72
CA TRP A 246 -8.37 -23.18 15.30
C TRP A 246 -9.83 -22.99 15.73
N ALA A 247 -10.26 -21.73 15.81
CA ALA A 247 -11.62 -21.40 16.19
C ALA A 247 -12.68 -21.91 15.19
N ASP A 248 -12.32 -21.95 13.91
CA ASP A 248 -13.20 -22.28 12.80
C ASP A 248 -12.37 -22.67 11.56
N ILE A 249 -13.04 -22.93 10.43
CA ILE A 249 -12.40 -22.97 9.10
C ILE A 249 -11.51 -21.74 8.90
N GLY A 250 -10.38 -21.91 8.21
CA GLY A 250 -9.29 -20.92 8.23
C GLY A 250 -9.48 -19.79 7.23
N TYR A 251 -10.36 -19.97 6.25
CA TYR A 251 -10.60 -19.09 5.11
C TYR A 251 -11.97 -18.43 5.22
N HIS A 252 -12.12 -17.23 4.67
CA HIS A 252 -13.40 -16.50 4.68
C HIS A 252 -14.29 -16.92 3.52
N PHE A 253 -13.70 -17.26 2.37
CA PHE A 253 -14.41 -17.75 1.21
C PHE A 253 -13.76 -19.00 0.66
N LEU A 254 -14.59 -19.93 0.18
CA LEU A 254 -14.15 -21.10 -0.57
C LEU A 254 -14.80 -21.10 -1.96
N ILE A 255 -14.06 -21.49 -2.99
CA ILE A 255 -14.55 -21.58 -4.36
C ILE A 255 -14.47 -23.03 -4.81
N ASP A 256 -15.62 -23.63 -5.05
CA ASP A 256 -15.68 -25.04 -5.46
C ASP A 256 -15.43 -25.23 -6.96
N ARG A 257 -15.39 -26.49 -7.39
CA ARG A 257 -15.09 -26.86 -8.78
C ARG A 257 -16.04 -26.23 -9.80
N ALA A 258 -17.32 -26.06 -9.43
CA ALA A 258 -18.37 -25.47 -10.25
C ALA A 258 -18.37 -23.93 -10.22
N GLY A 259 -17.44 -23.30 -9.48
CA GLY A 259 -17.34 -21.84 -9.34
C GLY A 259 -18.32 -21.24 -8.34
N ARG A 260 -18.95 -22.04 -7.49
CA ARG A 260 -19.77 -21.48 -6.40
C ARG A 260 -18.85 -20.93 -5.31
N VAL A 261 -19.14 -19.71 -4.88
CA VAL A 261 -18.50 -19.11 -3.71
C VAL A 261 -19.30 -19.50 -2.47
N VAL A 262 -18.63 -20.14 -1.52
CA VAL A 262 -19.16 -20.61 -0.24
C VAL A 262 -18.59 -19.77 0.89
N GLU A 263 -19.44 -19.28 1.78
CA GLU A 263 -18.99 -18.58 3.00
C GLU A 263 -18.29 -19.55 3.95
N GLY A 264 -17.05 -19.23 4.31
CA GLY A 264 -16.27 -19.88 5.35
C GLY A 264 -16.42 -19.12 6.67
N ARG A 265 -15.29 -18.73 7.26
CA ARG A 265 -15.23 -17.95 8.50
C ARG A 265 -15.91 -16.58 8.30
N PRO A 266 -16.77 -16.12 9.22
CA PRO A 266 -17.37 -14.80 9.12
C PRO A 266 -16.31 -13.69 9.06
N LEU A 267 -16.54 -12.66 8.25
CA LEU A 267 -15.64 -11.51 8.10
C LEU A 267 -15.50 -10.67 9.37
N SER A 268 -16.32 -10.90 10.40
CA SER A 268 -16.15 -10.27 11.73
C SER A 268 -14.94 -10.80 12.50
N TYR A 269 -14.34 -11.90 12.07
CA TYR A 269 -13.20 -12.54 12.74
C TYR A 269 -12.02 -12.72 11.79
N GLN A 270 -10.80 -12.52 12.27
CA GLN A 270 -9.58 -12.79 11.51
C GLN A 270 -9.54 -14.26 11.08
N GLY A 271 -8.95 -14.48 9.90
CA GLY A 271 -8.69 -15.81 9.37
C GLY A 271 -7.60 -16.57 10.16
N SER A 272 -7.32 -17.79 9.71
CA SER A 272 -6.17 -18.57 10.18
C SER A 272 -5.47 -19.21 8.99
N HIS A 273 -5.19 -18.41 7.95
CA HIS A 273 -4.73 -18.90 6.66
C HIS A 273 -3.37 -18.35 6.21
N ALA A 274 -2.88 -17.22 6.76
CA ALA A 274 -1.67 -16.54 6.27
C ALA A 274 -0.50 -16.52 7.26
N PHE A 275 -0.61 -17.23 8.39
CA PHE A 275 0.37 -17.28 9.49
C PHE A 275 0.53 -15.96 10.28
N ARG A 276 0.37 -16.03 11.62
CA ARG A 276 0.55 -14.90 12.56
C ARG A 276 -0.13 -13.61 12.10
N ASP A 277 0.60 -12.50 12.12
CA ASP A 277 0.11 -11.14 11.88
C ASP A 277 -0.34 -10.91 10.44
N ASN A 278 0.02 -11.79 9.51
CA ASN A 278 -0.48 -11.70 8.15
C ASN A 278 -1.98 -12.01 8.03
N ASN A 279 -2.65 -12.48 9.08
CA ASN A 279 -4.11 -12.62 9.10
C ASN A 279 -4.85 -11.31 9.44
N ARG A 280 -4.16 -10.28 9.94
CA ARG A 280 -4.76 -8.98 10.29
C ARG A 280 -5.22 -8.27 9.02
N GLY A 281 -6.51 -7.91 8.97
CA GLY A 281 -7.12 -7.26 7.80
C GLY A 281 -7.03 -8.05 6.49
N ASN A 282 -6.81 -9.38 6.56
CA ASN A 282 -6.55 -10.22 5.38
C ASN A 282 -7.69 -11.22 5.14
N ILE A 283 -8.30 -11.14 3.96
CA ILE A 283 -9.36 -12.06 3.53
C ILE A 283 -8.77 -13.23 2.74
N GLY A 284 -8.74 -14.40 3.34
CA GLY A 284 -8.40 -15.66 2.67
C GLY A 284 -9.51 -16.21 1.77
N ILE A 285 -9.16 -16.46 0.51
CA ILE A 285 -9.99 -17.11 -0.52
C ILE A 285 -9.35 -18.44 -0.88
N CYS A 286 -10.05 -19.56 -0.70
CA CYS A 286 -9.51 -20.90 -0.93
C CYS A 286 -10.23 -21.62 -2.08
N LEU A 287 -9.51 -21.98 -3.13
CA LEU A 287 -10.06 -22.80 -4.21
C LEU A 287 -9.96 -24.28 -3.82
N LEU A 288 -11.09 -25.00 -3.85
CA LEU A 288 -11.09 -26.44 -3.58
C LEU A 288 -10.35 -27.19 -4.69
N GLY A 289 -9.31 -27.93 -4.31
CA GLY A 289 -8.47 -28.69 -5.21
C GLY A 289 -7.01 -28.77 -4.78
N ASN A 290 -6.30 -29.70 -5.40
CA ASN A 290 -4.84 -29.78 -5.34
C ASN A 290 -4.23 -29.33 -6.67
N PHE A 291 -3.42 -28.28 -6.65
CA PHE A 291 -2.85 -27.66 -7.85
C PHE A 291 -1.32 -27.80 -7.91
N VAL A 292 -0.78 -28.73 -7.13
CA VAL A 292 0.66 -29.07 -7.09
C VAL A 292 0.76 -30.59 -7.11
N SER A 293 1.79 -31.14 -7.74
CA SER A 293 2.01 -32.60 -7.77
C SER A 293 3.02 -32.97 -6.69
N HIS A 294 2.67 -33.93 -5.85
CA HIS A 294 3.59 -34.56 -4.89
C HIS A 294 3.57 -36.08 -5.09
N PRO A 295 4.25 -36.59 -6.13
CA PRO A 295 4.28 -38.03 -6.40
C PRO A 295 4.79 -38.86 -5.22
N GLN A 296 5.70 -38.30 -4.42
CA GLN A 296 6.28 -38.93 -3.23
C GLN A 296 5.28 -39.08 -2.06
N ASP A 297 4.21 -38.28 -2.01
CA ASP A 297 3.22 -38.32 -0.93
C ASP A 297 2.07 -39.29 -1.23
N GLY A 298 2.17 -40.05 -2.33
CA GLY A 298 1.26 -41.11 -2.72
C GLY A 298 0.29 -40.74 -3.86
N ALA A 299 -0.44 -41.74 -4.36
CA ALA A 299 -1.25 -41.62 -5.59
C ALA A 299 -2.31 -40.49 -5.54
N ARG A 300 -2.85 -40.17 -4.37
CA ARG A 300 -3.80 -39.06 -4.17
C ARG A 300 -3.17 -37.70 -4.45
N TYR A 301 -1.91 -37.48 -4.05
CA TYR A 301 -1.20 -36.22 -4.26
C TYR A 301 -0.39 -36.18 -5.56
N ALA A 302 -0.19 -37.34 -6.20
CA ALA A 302 0.48 -37.44 -7.50
C ALA A 302 -0.27 -36.70 -8.62
N GLN A 303 -1.62 -36.66 -8.56
CA GLN A 303 -2.44 -36.05 -9.61
C GLN A 303 -2.77 -34.59 -9.26
N ALA A 304 -1.91 -33.67 -9.70
CA ALA A 304 -2.26 -32.25 -9.74
C ALA A 304 -3.42 -32.05 -10.73
N GLN A 305 -4.44 -31.29 -10.33
CA GLN A 305 -5.47 -30.81 -11.25
C GLN A 305 -5.23 -29.33 -11.60
N SER A 306 -5.85 -28.85 -12.66
CA SER A 306 -5.88 -27.41 -12.96
C SER A 306 -7.17 -26.78 -12.39
N PRO A 307 -7.12 -25.52 -11.89
CA PRO A 307 -8.34 -24.79 -11.55
C PRO A 307 -9.30 -24.73 -12.75
N SER A 308 -10.61 -24.90 -12.54
CA SER A 308 -11.59 -24.86 -13.63
C SER A 308 -11.74 -23.43 -14.16
N ALA A 309 -12.25 -23.30 -15.39
CA ALA A 309 -12.68 -22.00 -15.90
C ALA A 309 -13.76 -21.35 -14.99
N ALA A 310 -14.63 -22.15 -14.36
CA ALA A 310 -15.61 -21.66 -13.42
C ALA A 310 -14.95 -21.11 -12.14
N GLN A 311 -13.93 -21.80 -11.61
CA GLN A 311 -13.13 -21.33 -10.47
C GLN A 311 -12.41 -20.02 -10.78
N TYR A 312 -11.80 -19.88 -11.95
CA TYR A 312 -11.16 -18.61 -12.35
C TYR A 312 -12.16 -17.47 -12.48
N ARG A 313 -13.32 -17.70 -13.12
CA ARG A 313 -14.38 -16.68 -13.24
C ARG A 313 -14.91 -16.26 -11.87
N ALA A 314 -15.15 -17.21 -10.99
CA ALA A 314 -15.59 -16.94 -9.63
C ALA A 314 -14.54 -16.19 -8.81
N LEU A 315 -13.26 -16.57 -8.93
CA LEU A 315 -12.14 -15.90 -8.27
C LEU A 315 -12.01 -14.45 -8.74
N GLU A 316 -12.02 -14.20 -10.05
CA GLU A 316 -11.96 -12.84 -10.61
C GLU A 316 -13.14 -11.99 -10.12
N ASN A 317 -14.37 -12.51 -10.22
CA ASN A 317 -15.56 -11.79 -9.78
C ASN A 317 -15.56 -11.51 -8.27
N LEU A 318 -15.21 -12.50 -7.44
CA LEU A 318 -15.16 -12.35 -6.00
C LEU A 318 -14.08 -11.35 -5.57
N THR A 319 -12.87 -11.49 -6.12
CA THR A 319 -11.77 -10.57 -5.84
C THR A 319 -12.11 -9.16 -6.28
N GLN A 320 -12.74 -8.97 -7.45
CA GLN A 320 -13.19 -7.65 -7.89
C GLN A 320 -14.23 -7.04 -6.94
N GLN A 321 -15.22 -7.83 -6.51
CA GLN A 321 -16.26 -7.36 -5.57
C GLN A 321 -15.66 -6.97 -4.21
N LEU A 322 -14.85 -7.85 -3.61
CA LEU A 322 -14.19 -7.58 -2.33
C LEU A 322 -13.30 -6.35 -2.41
N ARG A 323 -12.54 -6.19 -3.50
CA ARG A 323 -11.69 -5.03 -3.70
C ARG A 323 -12.46 -3.74 -3.78
N ARG A 324 -13.54 -3.70 -4.58
CA ARG A 324 -14.39 -2.52 -4.69
C ARG A 324 -15.06 -2.18 -3.36
N HIS A 325 -15.49 -3.18 -2.62
CA HIS A 325 -16.18 -2.96 -1.35
C HIS A 325 -15.26 -2.50 -0.22
N PHE A 326 -14.03 -3.02 -0.15
CA PHE A 326 -13.08 -2.73 0.92
C PHE A 326 -11.94 -1.77 0.50
N GLY A 327 -11.97 -1.20 -0.70
CA GLY A 327 -10.90 -0.32 -1.20
C GLY A 327 -9.56 -1.02 -1.44
N ILE A 328 -9.55 -2.35 -1.65
CA ILE A 328 -8.30 -3.12 -1.74
C ILE A 328 -7.65 -2.98 -3.13
N SER A 329 -6.40 -2.53 -3.18
CA SER A 329 -5.62 -2.42 -4.43
C SER A 329 -5.35 -3.80 -5.07
N ARG A 330 -5.11 -3.84 -6.39
CA ARG A 330 -4.67 -5.09 -7.05
C ARG A 330 -3.35 -5.59 -6.48
N LYS A 331 -2.47 -4.68 -6.03
CA LYS A 331 -1.15 -4.99 -5.46
C LYS A 331 -1.27 -5.72 -4.11
N GLU A 332 -2.37 -5.52 -3.39
CA GLU A 332 -2.67 -6.18 -2.11
C GLU A 332 -3.42 -7.52 -2.27
N ILE A 333 -3.49 -8.05 -3.50
CA ILE A 333 -3.86 -9.45 -3.74
C ILE A 333 -2.58 -10.28 -3.66
N HIS A 334 -2.48 -11.16 -2.69
CA HIS A 334 -1.32 -12.02 -2.48
C HIS A 334 -1.66 -13.50 -2.68
N TYR A 335 -0.62 -14.32 -2.70
CA TYR A 335 -0.71 -15.77 -2.61
C TYR A 335 0.03 -16.29 -1.36
N HIS A 336 -0.41 -17.41 -0.80
CA HIS A 336 0.10 -17.90 0.51
C HIS A 336 1.63 -18.05 0.59
N ALA A 337 2.28 -18.52 -0.48
CA ALA A 337 3.73 -18.68 -0.53
C ALA A 337 4.56 -17.39 -0.35
N GLU A 338 3.93 -16.20 -0.36
CA GLU A 338 4.62 -14.95 0.01
C GLU A 338 4.86 -14.83 1.52
N PHE A 339 4.04 -15.48 2.34
CA PHE A 339 4.07 -15.34 3.81
C PHE A 339 4.72 -16.52 4.53
N ARG A 340 4.87 -17.66 3.85
CA ARG A 340 5.41 -18.90 4.43
C ARG A 340 6.05 -19.75 3.35
N SER A 341 7.01 -20.59 3.74
CA SER A 341 7.49 -21.69 2.90
C SER A 341 6.35 -22.71 2.70
N THR A 342 5.65 -22.60 1.57
CA THR A 342 4.55 -23.48 1.14
C THR A 342 4.40 -23.41 -0.37
N GLU A 343 3.86 -24.46 -0.98
CA GLU A 343 3.58 -24.48 -2.42
C GLU A 343 2.21 -23.91 -2.77
N CYS A 344 1.34 -23.73 -1.77
CA CYS A 344 0.05 -23.07 -1.91
C CYS A 344 0.20 -21.68 -2.54
N PRO A 345 -0.67 -21.28 -3.49
CA PRO A 345 -1.84 -21.98 -4.04
C PRO A 345 -1.54 -22.81 -5.31
N GLY A 346 -0.28 -23.14 -5.57
CA GLY A 346 0.17 -23.77 -6.82
C GLY A 346 0.50 -22.77 -7.93
N PRO A 347 1.27 -23.18 -8.94
CA PRO A 347 1.89 -22.28 -9.92
C PRO A 347 0.86 -21.48 -10.74
N ALA A 348 -0.26 -22.09 -11.14
CA ALA A 348 -1.26 -21.44 -11.97
C ALA A 348 -1.96 -20.27 -11.25
N LEU A 349 -2.30 -20.45 -9.97
CA LEU A 349 -2.90 -19.39 -9.16
C LEU A 349 -1.88 -18.33 -8.73
N LYS A 350 -0.62 -18.71 -8.47
CA LYS A 350 0.48 -17.74 -8.29
C LYS A 350 0.62 -16.84 -9.53
N ALA A 351 0.60 -17.42 -10.73
CA ALA A 351 0.65 -16.66 -11.97
C ALA A 351 -0.60 -15.77 -12.15
N TRP A 352 -1.78 -16.26 -11.77
CA TRP A 352 -3.00 -15.44 -11.79
C TRP A 352 -2.88 -14.21 -10.89
N VAL A 353 -2.40 -14.37 -9.64
CA VAL A 353 -2.18 -13.24 -8.71
C VAL A 353 -1.19 -12.25 -9.30
N LYS A 354 -0.04 -12.71 -9.82
CA LYS A 354 0.97 -11.84 -10.43
C LYS A 354 0.43 -10.99 -11.58
N ARG A 355 -0.50 -11.53 -12.39
CA ARG A 355 -1.18 -10.76 -13.45
C ARG A 355 -2.06 -9.65 -12.91
N GLN A 356 -2.61 -9.80 -11.70
CA GLN A 356 -3.40 -8.73 -11.09
C GLN A 356 -2.52 -7.50 -10.83
N TRP A 357 -1.27 -7.71 -10.40
CA TRP A 357 -0.32 -6.63 -10.15
C TRP A 357 0.01 -5.82 -11.42
N SER A 358 0.13 -6.49 -12.57
CA SER A 358 0.37 -5.83 -13.86
C SER A 358 -0.86 -5.13 -14.44
N LEU A 359 -2.08 -5.46 -13.98
CA LEU A 359 -3.32 -4.78 -14.41
C LEU A 359 -3.67 -3.58 -13.52
N GLY A 360 -2.84 -3.30 -12.51
CA GLY A 360 -2.97 -2.17 -11.60
C GLY A 360 -1.83 -1.14 -11.77
N SER A 361 -1.16 -1.16 -12.93
CA SER A 361 -0.16 -0.17 -13.35
C SER A 361 -0.80 0.95 -14.15
#